data_AF-A0A1J5WH35-F1
#
_entry.id   AF-A0A1J5WH35-F1
#
_cell.length_a   1.000
_cell.length_b   1.000
_cell.length_c   1.000
_cell.angle_alpha   90.00
_cell.angle_beta   90.00
_cell.angle_gamma   90.00
#
_symmetry.space_group_name_H-M   'P 1'
#
loop_
_entity.id
_entity.type
_entity.pdbx_description
1 polymer ?
#
loop_
_entity_poly.entity_id
_entity_poly.type
_entity_poly.pdbx_seq_one_letter_code
_entity_poly.pdbx_strand_id
1 'polypeptide(L)'
;QAREPSSETASRSWAFFICLSRSAYRRACSRRVIKPLEWFLDGFKKLIVKDSTVNALCYGAKLMLPGLLRYDQGIEVGEEVLMVSTKGEAVGIGIAQMTSPTIAACDHGLVCKLKRVIMDKDTYPRKWGHGPVASQKEKKFPKKPKTKDSRQ
;
A
#
# COMPACT_ATOMS: atom_id res chain seq x y z
N GLN A 1 57.81 23.20 -7.18
CA GLN A 1 58.20 21.79 -6.99
C GLN A 1 56.97 21.01 -6.55
N ALA A 2 56.16 20.57 -7.52
CA ALA A 2 55.07 19.64 -7.26
C ALA A 2 55.69 18.26 -7.02
N ARG A 3 55.51 17.69 -5.83
CA ARG A 3 55.86 16.29 -5.56
C ARG A 3 54.85 15.41 -6.28
N GLU A 4 55.28 14.66 -7.28
CA GLU A 4 54.49 13.59 -7.87
C GLU A 4 54.20 12.50 -6.82
N PRO A 5 52.95 12.02 -6.69
CA PRO A 5 52.64 10.89 -5.81
C PRO A 5 53.01 9.56 -6.48
N SER A 6 53.63 8.69 -5.69
CA SER A 6 54.17 7.39 -6.05
C SER A 6 53.11 6.34 -6.46
N SER A 7 53.51 5.50 -7.41
CA SER A 7 52.75 4.51 -8.18
C SER A 7 52.09 3.35 -7.40
N GLU A 8 52.25 3.26 -6.08
CA GLU A 8 51.70 2.15 -5.28
C GLU A 8 50.33 2.46 -4.64
N THR A 9 49.90 3.73 -4.63
CA THR A 9 48.57 4.12 -4.11
C THR A 9 47.44 4.02 -5.14
N ALA A 10 47.78 3.95 -6.44
CA ALA A 10 46.80 3.86 -7.53
C ALA A 10 46.10 2.50 -7.62
N SER A 11 46.77 1.40 -7.22
CA SER A 11 46.24 0.04 -7.39
C SER A 11 45.16 -0.33 -6.36
N ARG A 12 45.19 0.25 -5.15
CA ARG A 12 44.19 -0.02 -4.09
C ARG A 12 42.94 0.85 -4.20
N SER A 13 43.03 2.00 -4.87
CA SER A 13 41.87 2.88 -5.13
C SER A 13 40.99 2.35 -6.28
N TRP A 14 41.60 1.75 -7.30
CA TRP A 14 40.89 1.14 -8.43
C TRP A 14 40.07 -0.10 -8.05
N ALA A 15 40.56 -0.96 -7.15
CA ALA A 15 39.79 -2.11 -6.67
C ALA A 15 38.52 -1.70 -5.90
N PHE A 16 38.59 -0.60 -5.12
CA PHE A 16 37.44 -0.04 -4.40
C PHE A 16 36.43 0.59 -5.38
N PHE A 17 36.91 1.28 -6.41
CA PHE A 17 36.07 1.90 -7.43
C PHE A 17 35.38 0.85 -8.33
N ILE A 18 36.07 -0.24 -8.69
CA ILE A 18 35.52 -1.35 -9.47
C ILE A 18 34.49 -2.15 -8.64
N CYS A 19 34.74 -2.40 -7.35
CA CYS A 19 33.80 -3.10 -6.46
C CYS A 19 32.49 -2.31 -6.26
N LEU A 20 32.58 -0.98 -6.12
CA LEU A 20 31.41 -0.10 -6.03
C LEU A 20 30.62 -0.05 -7.36
N SER A 21 31.31 -0.09 -8.51
CA SER A 21 30.67 -0.08 -9.84
C SER A 21 29.90 -1.39 -10.16
N ARG A 22 30.39 -2.54 -9.67
CA ARG A 22 29.81 -3.86 -9.99
C ARG A 22 28.57 -4.19 -9.15
N SER A 23 28.46 -3.62 -7.94
CA SER A 23 27.32 -3.83 -7.04
C SER A 23 26.06 -3.05 -7.47
N ALA A 24 26.22 -1.88 -8.10
CA ALA A 24 25.10 -1.09 -8.61
C ALA A 24 24.44 -1.70 -9.86
N TYR A 25 25.22 -2.35 -10.73
CA TYR A 25 24.73 -2.85 -12.03
C TYR A 25 23.81 -4.08 -11.91
N ARG A 26 24.01 -4.95 -10.90
CA ARG A 26 23.19 -6.17 -10.73
C ARG A 26 21.72 -5.89 -10.36
N ARG A 27 21.44 -4.76 -9.69
CA ARG A 27 20.06 -4.39 -9.29
C ARG A 27 19.19 -3.89 -10.45
N ALA A 28 19.81 -3.36 -11.51
CA ALA A 28 19.08 -2.81 -12.66
C ALA A 28 18.49 -3.89 -13.58
N CYS A 29 19.18 -5.03 -13.74
CA CYS A 29 18.71 -6.11 -14.61
C CYS A 29 17.49 -6.88 -14.06
N SER A 30 17.37 -7.04 -12.74
CA SER A 30 16.23 -7.78 -12.14
C SER A 30 14.88 -7.06 -12.29
N ARG A 31 14.88 -5.72 -12.36
CA ARG A 31 13.64 -4.92 -12.51
C ARG A 31 13.03 -4.98 -13.91
N ARG A 32 13.77 -5.47 -14.92
CA ARG A 32 13.24 -5.67 -16.29
C ARG A 32 12.54 -7.02 -16.46
N VAL A 33 12.93 -8.02 -15.66
CA VAL A 33 12.42 -9.39 -15.78
C VAL A 33 11.20 -9.61 -14.89
N ILE A 34 11.16 -8.99 -13.71
CA ILE A 34 10.06 -9.13 -12.76
C ILE A 34 9.09 -7.97 -12.99
N LYS A 35 7.99 -8.25 -13.68
CA LYS A 35 6.85 -7.33 -13.74
C LYS A 35 6.11 -7.39 -12.40
N PRO A 36 5.65 -6.24 -11.87
CA PRO A 36 4.97 -6.22 -10.60
C PRO A 36 3.53 -6.74 -10.80
N LEU A 37 2.93 -7.20 -9.70
CA LEU A 37 1.65 -7.93 -9.66
C LEU A 37 0.45 -7.15 -10.23
N GLU A 38 0.57 -5.84 -10.31
CA GLU A 38 -0.42 -4.91 -10.85
C GLU A 38 -0.66 -5.15 -12.35
N TRP A 39 0.32 -5.69 -13.09
CA TRP A 39 0.16 -5.97 -14.53
C TRP A 39 -0.85 -7.09 -14.80
N PHE A 40 -1.01 -8.04 -13.87
CA PHE A 40 -1.98 -9.13 -14.01
C PHE A 40 -3.41 -8.67 -13.66
N LEU A 41 -3.53 -7.59 -12.89
CA LEU A 41 -4.80 -7.10 -12.34
C LEU A 41 -5.46 -6.03 -13.22
N ASP A 42 -4.98 -5.85 -14.45
CA ASP A 42 -5.45 -4.78 -15.33
C ASP A 42 -6.87 -5.02 -15.89
N GLY A 43 -7.33 -6.28 -15.93
CA GLY A 43 -8.67 -6.64 -16.40
C GLY A 43 -9.81 -6.38 -15.40
N PHE A 44 -9.51 -5.95 -14.18
CA PHE A 44 -10.51 -5.69 -13.14
C PHE A 44 -10.84 -4.21 -13.03
N LYS A 45 -12.09 -3.90 -12.70
CA LYS A 45 -12.53 -2.52 -12.41
C LYS A 45 -11.86 -2.01 -11.14
N LYS A 46 -11.30 -0.80 -11.23
CA LYS A 46 -10.46 -0.23 -10.17
C LYS A 46 -11.29 0.69 -9.26
N LEU A 47 -11.18 0.48 -7.94
CA LEU A 47 -11.71 1.34 -6.89
C LEU A 47 -10.56 1.98 -6.14
N ILE A 48 -10.44 3.30 -6.21
CA ILE A 48 -9.40 4.05 -5.52
C ILE A 48 -9.88 4.37 -4.11
N VAL A 49 -9.17 3.85 -3.12
CA VAL A 49 -9.51 3.92 -1.70
C VAL A 49 -8.68 4.99 -1.00
N LYS A 50 -9.27 5.65 -0.01
CA LYS A 50 -8.58 6.58 0.89
C LYS A 50 -7.53 5.87 1.74
N ASP A 51 -6.34 6.45 1.87
CA ASP A 51 -5.21 5.86 2.63
C ASP A 51 -5.55 5.54 4.10
N SER A 52 -6.48 6.28 4.71
CA SER A 52 -6.94 6.00 6.08
C SER A 52 -7.67 4.67 6.24
N THR A 53 -8.26 4.19 5.15
CA THR A 53 -9.13 3.01 5.11
C THR A 53 -8.36 1.77 4.69
N VAL A 54 -7.20 1.92 4.05
CA VAL A 54 -6.38 0.82 3.52
C VAL A 54 -6.05 -0.21 4.60
N ASN A 55 -5.54 0.21 5.76
CA ASN A 55 -5.19 -0.76 6.81
C ASN A 55 -6.43 -1.47 7.37
N ALA A 56 -7.59 -0.80 7.42
CA ALA A 56 -8.83 -1.45 7.83
C ALA A 56 -9.24 -2.57 6.85
N LEU A 57 -9.05 -2.35 5.55
CA LEU A 57 -9.29 -3.38 4.53
C LEU A 57 -8.36 -4.59 4.70
N CYS A 58 -7.11 -4.39 5.10
CA CYS A 58 -6.17 -5.49 5.35
C CYS A 58 -6.55 -6.38 6.54
N TYR A 59 -7.33 -5.84 7.49
CA TYR A 59 -7.96 -6.63 8.55
C TYR A 59 -9.29 -7.27 8.14
N GLY A 60 -9.72 -7.11 6.88
CA GLY A 60 -10.97 -7.67 6.38
C GLY A 60 -12.19 -6.76 6.57
N ALA A 61 -12.01 -5.45 6.81
CA ALA A 61 -13.14 -4.54 6.86
C ALA A 61 -13.81 -4.39 5.48
N LYS A 62 -15.12 -4.20 5.47
CA LYS A 62 -15.87 -3.95 4.23
C LYS A 62 -15.63 -2.51 3.76
N LEU A 63 -15.60 -2.27 2.44
CA LEU A 63 -15.42 -0.92 1.90
C LEU A 63 -16.77 -0.19 1.92
N MET A 64 -16.80 0.94 2.63
CA MET A 64 -17.95 1.84 2.70
C MET A 64 -17.70 3.08 1.82
N LEU A 65 -18.76 3.77 1.41
CA LEU A 65 -18.67 5.01 0.63
C LEU A 65 -17.67 6.07 1.16
N PRO A 66 -17.59 6.39 2.47
CA PRO A 66 -16.61 7.39 2.95
C PRO A 66 -15.14 6.96 2.79
N GLY A 67 -14.89 5.68 2.48
CA GLY A 67 -13.58 5.14 2.19
C GLY A 67 -13.20 5.21 0.71
N LEU A 68 -14.14 5.54 -0.17
CA LEU A 68 -13.94 5.59 -1.62
C LEU A 68 -13.56 7.01 -2.05
N LEU A 69 -12.55 7.13 -2.91
CA LEU A 69 -12.12 8.41 -3.48
C LEU A 69 -12.53 8.54 -4.94
N ARG A 70 -12.31 7.48 -5.73
CA ARG A 70 -12.67 7.40 -7.15
C ARG A 70 -13.07 5.96 -7.48
N TYR A 71 -13.94 5.81 -8.47
CA TYR A 71 -14.37 4.52 -8.96
C TYR A 71 -14.33 4.51 -10.49
N ASP A 72 -14.16 3.33 -11.05
CA ASP A 72 -14.24 3.12 -12.50
C ASP A 72 -15.70 3.05 -12.98
N GLN A 73 -15.94 3.41 -14.24
CA GLN A 73 -17.29 3.39 -14.81
C GLN A 73 -17.73 1.97 -15.19
N GLY A 74 -19.04 1.75 -15.16
CA GLY A 74 -19.64 0.48 -15.58
C GLY A 74 -19.58 -0.64 -14.55
N ILE A 75 -19.35 -0.36 -13.26
CA ILE A 75 -19.38 -1.37 -12.20
C ILE A 75 -20.81 -1.90 -12.06
N GLU A 76 -20.95 -3.23 -12.12
CA GLU A 76 -22.20 -3.93 -11.85
C GLU A 76 -22.19 -4.62 -10.49
N VAL A 77 -23.37 -4.96 -9.96
CA VAL A 77 -23.48 -5.69 -8.70
C VAL A 77 -23.03 -7.13 -8.90
N GLY A 78 -22.17 -7.63 -8.01
CA GLY A 78 -21.69 -9.01 -8.06
C GLY A 78 -20.38 -9.20 -8.84
N GLU A 79 -19.90 -8.17 -9.51
CA GLU A 79 -18.64 -8.21 -10.26
C GLU A 79 -17.41 -8.16 -9.34
N GLU A 80 -16.29 -8.67 -9.84
CA GLU A 80 -15.00 -8.60 -9.18
C GLU A 80 -14.33 -7.24 -9.41
N VAL A 81 -13.98 -6.57 -8.32
CA VAL A 81 -13.35 -5.25 -8.34
C VAL A 81 -12.03 -5.28 -7.59
N LEU A 82 -11.08 -4.50 -8.10
CA LEU A 82 -9.78 -4.30 -7.50
C LEU A 82 -9.79 -3.02 -6.66
N MET A 83 -9.45 -3.13 -5.38
CA MET A 83 -9.21 -1.97 -4.52
C MET A 83 -7.74 -1.57 -4.60
N VAL A 84 -7.52 -0.31 -4.96
CA VAL A 84 -6.19 0.28 -5.17
C VAL A 84 -6.05 1.48 -4.24
N SER A 85 -4.86 1.66 -3.65
CA SER A 85 -4.55 2.88 -2.91
C SER A 85 -4.26 4.06 -3.85
N THR A 86 -4.13 5.27 -3.32
CA THR A 86 -3.74 6.45 -4.12
C THR A 86 -2.37 6.30 -4.79
N LYS A 87 -1.53 5.41 -4.26
CA LYS A 87 -0.18 5.13 -4.77
C LYS A 87 -0.15 4.11 -5.90
N GLY A 88 -1.30 3.54 -6.26
CA GLY A 88 -1.35 2.45 -7.24
C GLY A 88 -0.99 1.08 -6.68
N GLU A 89 -0.93 0.93 -5.36
CA GLU A 89 -0.71 -0.38 -4.72
C GLU A 89 -2.03 -1.16 -4.67
N ALA A 90 -2.00 -2.43 -5.04
CA ALA A 90 -3.16 -3.32 -4.96
C ALA A 90 -3.41 -3.74 -3.50
N VAL A 91 -4.54 -3.31 -2.93
CA VAL A 91 -4.94 -3.67 -1.57
C VAL A 91 -5.51 -5.10 -1.56
N GLY A 92 -6.42 -5.37 -2.51
CA GLY A 92 -7.07 -6.66 -2.62
C GLY A 92 -8.24 -6.66 -3.60
N ILE A 93 -8.81 -7.84 -3.78
CA ILE A 93 -9.95 -8.10 -4.67
C ILE A 93 -11.20 -8.26 -3.83
N GLY A 94 -12.33 -7.74 -4.33
CA GLY A 94 -13.62 -7.90 -3.70
C GLY A 94 -14.76 -8.02 -4.69
N ILE A 95 -15.97 -8.26 -4.16
CA ILE A 95 -17.22 -8.27 -4.91
C ILE A 95 -17.92 -6.94 -4.70
N ALA A 96 -18.26 -6.26 -5.80
CA ALA A 96 -19.08 -5.05 -5.77
C ALA A 96 -20.51 -5.36 -5.28
N GLN A 97 -21.04 -4.50 -4.41
CA GLN A 97 -22.43 -4.57 -3.94
C GLN A 97 -23.28 -3.42 -4.47
N MET A 98 -22.64 -2.40 -5.06
CA MET A 98 -23.29 -1.24 -5.65
C MET A 98 -22.81 -1.04 -7.08
N THR A 99 -23.68 -0.47 -7.91
CA THR A 99 -23.37 -0.07 -9.28
C THR A 99 -22.81 1.36 -9.33
N SER A 100 -22.09 1.73 -10.39
CA SER A 100 -21.58 3.10 -10.58
C SER A 100 -22.63 4.22 -10.37
N PRO A 101 -23.86 4.17 -10.94
CA PRO A 101 -24.85 5.22 -10.71
C PRO A 101 -25.34 5.25 -9.26
N THR A 102 -25.46 4.10 -8.60
CA THR A 102 -25.86 4.06 -7.18
C THR A 102 -24.78 4.61 -6.25
N ILE A 103 -23.50 4.41 -6.58
CA ILE A 103 -22.37 5.01 -5.84
C ILE A 103 -22.40 6.53 -5.93
N ALA A 104 -22.84 7.09 -7.06
CA ALA A 104 -22.95 8.53 -7.25
C ALA A 104 -24.16 9.15 -6.52
N ALA A 105 -25.27 8.42 -6.44
CA ALA A 105 -26.52 8.93 -5.87
C ALA A 105 -26.64 8.76 -4.35
N CYS A 106 -25.96 7.78 -3.76
CA CYS A 106 -26.10 7.45 -2.34
C CYS A 106 -25.03 8.14 -1.47
N ASP A 107 -25.43 8.64 -0.30
CA ASP A 107 -24.51 9.21 0.70
C ASP A 107 -23.93 8.15 1.66
N HIS A 108 -24.67 7.06 1.87
CA HIS A 108 -24.33 5.99 2.82
C HIS A 108 -24.58 4.63 2.19
N GLY A 109 -23.65 3.71 2.37
CA GLY A 109 -23.73 2.43 1.67
C GLY A 109 -22.44 1.63 1.71
N LEU A 110 -22.59 0.34 1.44
CA LEU A 110 -21.50 -0.61 1.37
C LEU A 110 -21.13 -0.85 -0.09
N VAL A 111 -19.92 -0.46 -0.47
CA VAL A 111 -19.47 -0.47 -1.87
C VAL A 111 -19.01 -1.88 -2.27
N CYS A 112 -18.16 -2.49 -1.45
CA CYS A 112 -17.50 -3.74 -1.82
C CYS A 112 -17.28 -4.64 -0.59
N LYS A 113 -17.50 -5.95 -0.79
CA LYS A 113 -17.13 -7.01 0.17
C LYS A 113 -15.78 -7.59 -0.24
N LEU A 114 -14.84 -7.70 0.68
CA LEU A 114 -13.53 -8.32 0.41
C LEU A 114 -13.65 -9.81 0.13
N LYS A 115 -12.98 -10.29 -0.93
CA LYS A 115 -12.76 -11.71 -1.21
C LYS A 115 -11.38 -12.14 -0.71
N ARG A 116 -10.33 -11.45 -1.18
CA ARG A 116 -8.93 -11.77 -0.88
C ARG A 116 -8.12 -10.48 -0.73
N VAL A 117 -7.32 -10.39 0.32
CA VAL A 117 -6.39 -9.28 0.58
C VAL A 117 -5.01 -9.66 0.05
N ILE A 118 -4.39 -8.78 -0.71
CA ILE A 118 -3.04 -8.98 -1.27
C ILE A 118 -2.01 -8.27 -0.39
N MET A 119 -2.33 -7.07 0.08
CA MET A 119 -1.40 -6.24 0.83
C MET A 119 -1.21 -6.74 2.27
N ASP A 120 0.03 -6.69 2.76
CA ASP A 120 0.36 -7.07 4.13
C ASP A 120 -0.28 -6.15 5.17
N LYS A 121 -0.49 -6.72 6.37
CA LYS A 121 -1.01 -5.98 7.52
C LYS A 121 0.10 -5.05 8.04
N ASP A 122 -0.29 -3.85 8.49
CA ASP A 122 0.60 -2.83 9.09
C ASP A 122 1.54 -2.05 8.15
N THR A 123 1.43 -2.17 6.82
CA THR A 123 2.13 -1.25 5.88
C THR A 123 1.65 0.20 6.04
N TYR A 124 0.39 0.39 6.45
CA TYR A 124 -0.21 1.70 6.70
C TYR A 124 -0.55 1.85 8.19
N PRO A 125 -0.43 3.06 8.78
CA PRO A 125 -0.76 3.26 10.18
C PRO A 125 -2.26 3.01 10.44
N ARG A 126 -2.55 2.36 11.56
CA ARG A 126 -3.92 2.14 12.04
C ARG A 126 -4.52 3.50 12.46
N LYS A 127 -5.55 3.98 11.76
CA LYS A 127 -6.21 5.27 12.09
C LYS A 127 -7.51 5.15 12.89
N TRP A 128 -8.01 3.92 13.07
CA TRP A 128 -9.17 3.66 13.93
C TRP A 128 -8.84 3.96 15.39
N GLY A 129 -9.72 4.68 16.09
CA GLY A 129 -9.51 5.07 17.49
C GLY A 129 -8.67 6.33 17.71
N HIS A 130 -8.21 7.04 16.67
CA HIS A 130 -7.43 8.29 16.81
C HIS A 130 -8.26 9.58 16.62
N GLY A 131 -9.58 9.52 16.80
CA GLY A 131 -10.46 10.69 16.66
C GLY A 131 -10.46 11.60 17.89
N PRO A 132 -10.94 12.85 17.78
CA PRO A 132 -10.97 13.83 18.88
C PRO A 132 -11.75 13.31 20.09
N VAL A 133 -12.83 12.56 19.85
CA VAL A 133 -13.63 11.90 20.90
C VAL A 133 -12.85 10.79 21.60
N ALA A 134 -12.03 10.04 20.86
CA ALA A 134 -11.21 8.97 21.43
C ALA A 134 -10.07 9.54 22.28
N SER A 135 -9.41 10.61 21.82
CA SER A 135 -8.39 11.30 22.60
C SER A 135 -8.94 11.90 23.89
N GLN A 136 -10.16 12.46 23.86
CA GLN A 136 -10.83 12.93 25.09
C GLN A 136 -11.14 11.78 26.05
N LYS A 137 -11.52 10.61 25.53
CA LYS A 137 -11.79 9.41 26.36
C LYS A 137 -10.52 8.87 26.99
N GLU A 138 -9.40 8.84 26.27
CA GLU A 138 -8.10 8.40 26.81
C GLU A 138 -7.60 9.31 27.94
N LYS A 139 -7.80 10.64 27.82
CA LYS A 139 -7.48 11.59 28.89
C LYS A 139 -8.34 11.36 30.14
N LYS A 140 -9.63 11.07 29.97
CA LYS A 140 -10.56 10.82 31.09
C LYS A 140 -10.35 9.45 31.73
N PHE A 141 -9.91 8.46 30.96
CA PHE A 141 -9.72 7.08 31.41
C PHE A 141 -8.43 6.52 30.83
N PRO A 142 -7.28 6.67 31.52
CA PRO A 142 -6.01 6.12 31.05
C PRO A 142 -6.12 4.59 31.04
N LYS A 143 -6.05 3.99 29.86
CA LYS A 143 -6.05 2.53 29.71
C LYS A 143 -4.65 1.98 30.00
N LYS A 144 -4.58 0.82 30.67
CA LYS A 144 -3.33 0.07 30.81
C LYS A 144 -2.74 -0.24 29.42
N PRO A 145 -1.41 -0.21 29.24
CA PRO A 145 -0.79 -0.45 27.94
C PRO A 145 -1.18 -1.85 27.45
N LYS A 146 -1.69 -1.95 26.21
CA LYS A 146 -1.90 -3.24 25.57
C LYS A 146 -0.55 -3.84 25.24
N THR A 147 -0.16 -4.90 25.93
CA THR A 147 0.97 -5.75 25.55
C THR A 147 0.76 -6.19 24.10
N LYS A 148 1.67 -5.84 23.20
CA LYS A 148 1.63 -6.34 21.82
C LYS A 148 1.91 -7.84 21.90
N ASP A 149 0.91 -8.67 21.60
CA ASP A 149 1.14 -10.10 21.39
C ASP A 149 2.10 -10.25 20.22
N SER A 150 3.36 -10.52 20.53
CA SER A 150 4.35 -11.03 19.60
C SER A 150 4.02 -12.50 19.34
N ARG A 151 2.98 -12.73 18.53
CA ARG A 151 2.78 -14.02 17.88
C ARG A 151 2.59 -13.79 16.39
N GLN A 152 3.59 -14.31 15.67
CA GLN A 152 3.77 -14.43 14.22
C GLN A 152 4.45 -13.23 13.56
#